data_AF-A0AAU6GMZ1-F1
#
_entry.id   AF-A0AAU6GMZ1-F1
#
_cell.length_a   1.000
_cell.length_b   1.000
_cell.length_c   1.000
_cell.angle_alpha   90.00
_cell.angle_beta   90.00
_cell.angle_gamma   90.00
#
_symmetry.space_group_name_H-M   'P 1'
#
loop_
_entity.id
_entity.type
_entity.pdbx_description
1 polymer ?
#
loop_
_entity_poly.entity_id
_entity_poly.type
_entity_poly.pdbx_seq_one_letter_code
_entity_poly.pdbx_strand_id
1 'polypeptide(L)'
;MSDANVRIPEEAKDRLAAVAAAEGLSLRAYLARLAETLLTPAERAERAAQALAALKEWNGYAPTATEEQELDSELDRRLAQVSDQ
;
A
#
# COMPACT_ATOMS: atom_id res chain seq x y z
N MET A 1 -0.36 2.93 23.94
CA MET A 1 -0.52 3.63 22.65
C MET A 1 -1.52 4.75 22.86
N SER A 2 -1.16 5.98 22.51
CA SER A 2 -2.06 7.13 22.63
C SER A 2 -3.02 7.16 21.45
N ASP A 3 -4.29 7.44 21.73
CA ASP A 3 -5.29 7.60 20.69
C ASP A 3 -5.10 8.92 19.95
N ALA A 4 -5.30 8.88 18.63
CA ALA A 4 -5.24 10.04 17.76
C ALA A 4 -6.61 10.31 17.14
N ASN A 5 -7.00 11.58 17.10
CA ASN A 5 -8.25 12.01 16.46
C ASN A 5 -7.96 12.42 15.02
N VAL A 6 -8.59 11.74 14.06
CA VAL A 6 -8.47 12.03 12.62
C VAL A 6 -9.81 12.58 12.12
N ARG A 7 -9.77 13.72 11.40
CA ARG A 7 -10.96 14.26 10.74
C ARG A 7 -11.08 13.66 9.35
N ILE A 8 -12.24 13.08 9.07
CA ILE A 8 -12.59 12.51 7.76
C ILE A 8 -14.02 12.93 7.40
N PRO A 9 -14.38 12.99 6.10
CA PRO A 9 -15.77 13.18 5.68
C PRO A 9 -16.68 12.09 6.26
N GLU A 10 -17.90 12.43 6.66
CA GLU A 10 -18.85 11.47 7.25
C GLU A 10 -19.14 10.30 6.30
N GLU A 11 -19.29 10.57 5.00
CA GLU A 11 -19.49 9.52 4.00
C GLU A 11 -18.34 8.49 3.98
N ALA A 12 -17.09 8.96 4.07
CA ALA A 12 -15.93 8.09 4.11
C ALA A 12 -15.90 7.25 5.41
N LYS A 13 -16.25 7.86 6.55
CA LYS A 13 -16.36 7.19 7.85
C LYS A 13 -17.42 6.09 7.82
N ASP A 14 -18.60 6.37 7.29
CA ASP A 14 -19.70 5.41 7.22
C ASP A 14 -19.34 4.22 6.32
N ARG A 15 -18.71 4.49 5.17
CA ARG A 15 -18.20 3.43 4.29
C ARG A 15 -17.15 2.56 5.00
N LEU A 16 -16.18 3.16 5.69
CA LEU A 16 -15.16 2.41 6.43
C LEU A 16 -15.77 1.60 7.59
N ALA A 17 -16.79 2.15 8.26
CA ALA A 17 -17.49 1.46 9.34
C ALA A 17 -18.27 0.24 8.80
N ALA A 18 -18.91 0.36 7.65
CA ALA A 18 -19.59 -0.75 6.99
C ALA A 18 -18.61 -1.89 6.61
N VAL A 19 -17.43 -1.54 6.07
CA VAL A 19 -16.38 -2.52 5.76
C VAL A 19 -15.87 -3.21 7.03
N ALA A 20 -15.57 -2.44 8.07
CA ALA A 20 -15.14 -2.99 9.35
C ALA A 20 -16.18 -3.96 9.94
N ALA A 21 -17.47 -3.59 9.89
CA ALA A 21 -18.56 -4.44 10.37
C ALA A 21 -18.71 -5.73 9.56
N ALA A 22 -18.53 -5.69 8.24
CA ALA A 22 -18.52 -6.87 7.39
C ALA A 22 -17.38 -7.85 7.74
N GLU A 23 -16.26 -7.35 8.26
CA GLU A 23 -15.15 -8.14 8.78
C GLU A 23 -15.28 -8.50 10.28
N GLY A 24 -16.38 -8.11 10.94
CA GLY A 24 -16.58 -8.34 12.38
C GLY A 24 -15.66 -7.51 13.28
N LEU A 25 -15.08 -6.43 12.75
CA LEU A 25 -14.14 -5.55 13.45
C LEU A 25 -14.81 -4.21 13.81
N SER A 26 -14.31 -3.58 14.88
CA SER A 26 -14.61 -2.16 15.10
C SER A 26 -13.86 -1.30 14.08
N LEU A 27 -14.38 -0.11 13.75
CA LEU A 27 -13.71 0.83 12.85
C LEU A 27 -12.26 1.12 13.29
N ARG A 28 -12.04 1.28 14.61
CA ARG A 28 -10.70 1.46 15.18
C ARG A 28 -9.79 0.27 14.90
N ALA A 29 -10.26 -0.95 15.16
CA ALA A 29 -9.47 -2.17 14.97
C ALA A 29 -9.14 -2.38 13.49
N TYR A 30 -10.11 -2.12 12.61
CA TYR A 30 -9.93 -2.15 11.17
C TYR A 30 -8.86 -1.13 10.72
N LEU A 31 -8.92 0.12 11.18
CA LEU A 31 -7.93 1.15 10.84
C LEU A 31 -6.53 0.82 11.36
N ALA A 32 -6.40 0.25 12.56
CA ALA A 32 -5.12 -0.19 13.10
C ALA A 32 -4.50 -1.30 12.23
N ARG A 33 -5.29 -2.32 11.89
CA ARG A 33 -4.86 -3.39 10.98
C ARG A 33 -4.51 -2.87 9.60
N LEU A 34 -5.31 -1.93 9.06
CA LEU A 34 -5.04 -1.32 7.76
C LEU A 34 -3.70 -0.59 7.78
N ALA A 35 -3.41 0.18 8.84
CA ALA A 35 -2.12 0.87 8.99
C ALA A 35 -0.94 -0.11 9.06
N GLU A 36 -1.10 -1.29 9.65
CA GLU A 36 -0.05 -2.33 9.66
C GLU A 36 0.21 -2.94 8.27
N THR A 37 -0.79 -2.95 7.39
CA THR A 37 -0.67 -3.49 6.02
C THR A 37 -0.18 -2.46 5.00
N LEU A 38 -0.45 -1.17 5.24
CA LEU A 38 -0.10 -0.11 4.31
C LEU A 38 1.31 0.41 4.61
N LEU A 39 2.24 0.06 3.72
CA LEU A 39 3.55 0.69 3.74
C LEU A 39 3.43 2.17 3.35
N THR A 40 4.26 3.01 3.95
CA THR A 40 4.53 4.35 3.45
C THR A 40 5.33 4.30 2.13
N PRO A 41 5.36 5.38 1.34
CA PRO A 41 6.22 5.43 0.15
C PRO A 41 7.69 5.14 0.45
N ALA A 42 8.20 5.62 1.60
CA ALA A 42 9.58 5.39 2.02
C ALA A 42 9.84 3.90 2.35
N GLU A 43 8.95 3.27 3.11
CA GLU A 43 9.08 1.85 3.44
C GLU A 43 8.91 0.95 2.22
N ARG A 44 8.07 1.35 1.25
CA ARG A 44 8.01 0.67 -0.06
C ARG A 44 9.34 0.74 -0.80
N ALA A 45 9.94 1.92 -0.88
CA ALA A 45 11.24 2.11 -1.54
C ALA A 45 12.34 1.30 -0.85
N GLU A 46 12.35 1.26 0.48
CA GLU A 46 13.28 0.44 1.26
C GLU A 46 13.10 -1.06 0.95
N ARG A 47 11.85 -1.55 0.98
CA ARG A 47 11.55 -2.95 0.66
C ARG A 47 11.94 -3.30 -0.79
N ALA A 48 11.73 -2.38 -1.73
CA ALA A 48 12.14 -2.56 -3.12
C ALA A 48 13.67 -2.66 -3.24
N ALA A 49 14.42 -1.78 -2.57
CA ALA A 49 15.88 -1.82 -2.55
C ALA A 49 16.41 -3.13 -1.94
N GLN A 50 15.81 -3.61 -0.84
CA GLN A 50 16.16 -4.89 -0.23
C GLN A 50 15.89 -6.07 -1.20
N ALA A 51 14.75 -6.07 -1.88
CA ALA A 51 14.41 -7.09 -2.86
C ALA A 51 15.38 -7.09 -4.05
N LEU A 52 15.73 -5.90 -4.57
CA LEU A 52 16.71 -5.76 -5.64
C LEU A 52 18.09 -6.27 -5.22
N ALA A 53 18.53 -5.99 -3.99
CA ALA A 53 19.79 -6.52 -3.47
C ALA A 53 19.78 -8.06 -3.42
N ALA A 54 18.69 -8.65 -2.92
CA ALA A 54 18.53 -10.10 -2.86
C ALA A 54 18.47 -10.75 -4.25
N LEU A 55 17.76 -10.12 -5.20
CA LEU A 55 17.68 -10.60 -6.58
C LEU A 55 19.05 -10.52 -7.26
N LYS A 56 19.78 -9.41 -7.09
CA LYS A 56 21.14 -9.26 -7.63
C LYS A 56 22.08 -10.33 -7.09
N GLU A 57 22.00 -10.63 -5.80
CA GLU A 57 22.78 -11.72 -5.19
C GLU A 57 22.38 -13.10 -5.74
N TRP A 58 21.08 -13.33 -5.95
CA TRP A 58 20.55 -14.62 -6.35
C TRP A 58 20.73 -14.95 -7.84
N ASN A 59 20.49 -14.00 -8.74
CA ASN A 59 20.46 -14.23 -10.18
C ASN A 59 21.15 -13.12 -11.01
N GLY A 60 21.78 -12.14 -10.37
CA GLY A 60 22.45 -11.03 -11.03
C GLY A 60 21.52 -9.95 -11.59
N TYR A 61 20.20 -10.04 -11.34
CA TYR A 61 19.24 -9.05 -11.81
C TYR A 61 19.47 -7.69 -11.15
N ALA A 62 19.79 -6.70 -11.98
CA ALA A 62 20.04 -5.32 -11.58
C ALA A 62 19.48 -4.41 -12.69
N PRO A 63 18.17 -4.08 -12.66
CA PRO A 63 17.56 -3.24 -13.67
C PRO A 63 18.19 -1.84 -13.64
N THR A 64 18.21 -1.20 -14.79
CA THR A 64 18.60 0.19 -14.91
C THR A 64 17.48 1.11 -14.44
N ALA A 65 17.81 2.35 -14.07
CA ALA A 65 16.81 3.34 -13.64
C ALA A 65 15.70 3.57 -14.69
N THR A 66 16.03 3.43 -15.98
CA THR A 66 15.05 3.53 -17.07
C THR A 66 14.07 2.35 -17.05
N GLU A 67 14.57 1.12 -16.88
CA GLU A 67 13.74 -0.08 -16.81
C GLU A 67 12.84 -0.09 -15.57
N GLU A 68 13.34 0.40 -14.42
CA GLU A 68 12.53 0.60 -13.22
C GLU A 68 11.37 1.58 -13.47
N GLN A 69 11.66 2.72 -14.11
CA GLN A 69 10.65 3.73 -14.41
C GLN A 69 9.59 3.23 -15.41
N GLU A 70 9.98 2.40 -16.38
CA GLU A 70 9.05 1.77 -17.32
C GLU A 70 8.15 0.74 -16.62
N LEU A 71 8.70 -0.06 -15.70
CA LEU A 71 7.95 -1.02 -14.90
C LEU A 71 6.95 -0.34 -13.96
N ASP A 72 7.36 0.73 -13.29
CA ASP A 72 6.47 1.52 -12.43
C ASP A 72 5.32 2.15 -13.23
N SER A 73 5.64 2.72 -14.40
CA SER A 73 4.62 3.31 -15.29
C SER A 73 3.62 2.26 -15.80
N GLU A 74 4.07 1.04 -16.05
CA GLU A 74 3.20 -0.08 -16.45
C GLU A 74 2.36 -0.58 -15.26
N LEU A 75 2.92 -0.63 -14.05
CA LEU A 75 2.16 -0.99 -12.85
C LEU A 75 1.05 0.02 -12.57
N ASP A 76 1.35 1.31 -12.62
CA ASP A 76 0.37 2.40 -12.44
C ASP A 76 -0.75 2.32 -13.48
N ARG A 77 -0.40 2.07 -14.75
CA ARG A 77 -1.37 1.86 -15.83
C ARG A 77 -2.33 0.72 -15.51
N ARG A 78 -1.82 -0.43 -15.04
CA ARG A 78 -2.64 -1.60 -14.69
C ARG A 78 -3.52 -1.33 -13.46
N LEU A 79 -2.98 -0.66 -12.45
CA LEU A 79 -3.76 -0.28 -11.26
C LEU A 79 -4.89 0.69 -11.62
N ALA A 80 -4.64 1.66 -12.50
CA ALA A 80 -5.67 2.54 -13.02
C ALA A 80 -6.77 1.77 -13.77
N GLN A 81 -6.40 0.83 -14.64
CA GLN A 81 -7.37 -0.02 -15.36
C GLN A 81 -8.27 -0.85 -14.44
N VAL A 82 -7.75 -1.32 -13.31
CA VAL A 82 -8.54 -2.09 -12.33
C VAL A 82 -9.41 -1.19 -11.46
N SER A 83 -8.99 0.07 -11.23
CA SER A 83 -9.73 1.02 -10.39
C SER A 83 -10.87 1.74 -11.13
N ASP A 84 -10.86 1.71 -12.46
CA ASP A 84 -11.89 2.30 -13.34
C ASP A 84 -13.01 1.31 -13.73
N GLN A 85 -13.04 0.11 -13.10
CA GLN A 85 -14.09 -0.91 -13.26
C GLN A 85 -15.09 -0.93 -12.11
#